data_AF-A0A847FST3-F1
#
_entry.id   AF-A0A847FST3-F1
#
_cell.length_a   1.000
_cell.length_b   1.000
_cell.length_c   1.000
_cell.angle_alpha   90.00
_cell.angle_beta   90.00
_cell.angle_gamma   90.00
#
_symmetry.space_group_name_H-M   'P 1'
#
loop_
_entity.id
_entity.type
_entity.pdbx_description
1 polymer ?
#
loop_
_entity_poly.entity_id
_entity_poly.type
_entity_poly.pdbx_seq_one_letter_code
_entity_poly.pdbx_strand_id
1 'polypeptide(L)'
;MSANDDATWFSDLPVLGDMPLLEAAARLRDVGEAQAAEALEGAYDQGAALETYGTGRPLWPFADRPWQHTAHAFGYIRPTLPGTDLQAIHDAGNMPADESLRGARVRVTLDRLRVADYPGSGTHHVLFDFYAQNQVPGDVEHLHFNATYRVREGEQAGIRGYPIFVGLNVGQEGLAFKCFTVNVRNDNDEALLGFLESDIFRAGLKLVETAQPAIAPFSQMAYNLTRSVAGRNRNQPIQDFYLGLDFTSIATGARLATGSYLAVQIPESLQVVWDWEEWVFSPAIGQVVHRDDPRQLIPYNYVIFGVSRYEGGG
;
A
#
# COMPACT_ATOMS: atom_id res chain seq x y z
N MET A 1 27.52 -2.24 9.15
CA MET A 1 26.27 -2.34 8.37
C MET A 1 25.90 -0.91 8.06
N SER A 2 26.02 -0.51 6.79
CA SER A 2 25.75 0.87 6.38
C SER A 2 24.25 1.11 6.33
N ALA A 3 23.83 2.36 6.48
CA ALA A 3 22.45 2.85 6.45
C ALA A 3 21.67 2.60 5.12
N ASN A 4 22.15 1.68 4.27
CA ASN A 4 21.55 1.31 2.99
C ASN A 4 20.95 -0.10 2.97
N ASP A 5 21.18 -0.93 4.00
CA ASP A 5 20.55 -2.26 4.07
C ASP A 5 19.03 -2.16 4.41
N ASP A 6 18.59 -1.08 5.07
CA ASP A 6 17.19 -0.92 5.54
C ASP A 6 16.20 -0.44 4.45
N ALA A 7 16.69 -0.16 3.22
CA ALA A 7 15.84 0.16 2.06
C ALA A 7 15.39 -1.08 1.27
N THR A 8 15.73 -2.28 1.76
CA THR A 8 15.58 -3.56 1.02
C THR A 8 14.40 -4.41 1.50
N TRP A 9 13.50 -3.86 2.33
CA TRP A 9 12.38 -4.65 2.85
C TRP A 9 11.54 -5.21 1.70
N PHE A 10 11.45 -6.53 1.62
CA PHE A 10 10.76 -7.28 0.55
C PHE A 10 11.34 -7.09 -0.87
N SER A 11 12.54 -6.51 -1.06
CA SER A 11 13.10 -6.31 -2.41
C SER A 11 13.42 -7.62 -3.15
N ASP A 12 13.54 -8.71 -2.42
CA ASP A 12 13.73 -10.07 -2.94
C ASP A 12 12.41 -10.81 -3.20
N LEU A 13 11.27 -10.20 -2.85
CA LEU A 13 9.93 -10.73 -3.07
C LEU A 13 9.20 -9.84 -4.07
N PRO A 14 9.43 -10.02 -5.38
CA PRO A 14 8.79 -9.20 -6.40
C PRO A 14 7.26 -9.30 -6.30
N VAL A 15 6.58 -8.18 -6.58
CA VAL A 15 5.14 -8.21 -6.81
C VAL A 15 4.84 -8.90 -8.13
N LEU A 16 3.63 -9.42 -8.26
CA LEU A 16 3.21 -10.22 -9.41
C LEU A 16 3.47 -9.51 -10.75
N GLY A 17 3.29 -8.18 -10.80
CA GLY A 17 3.57 -7.35 -11.96
C GLY A 17 5.04 -7.26 -12.40
N ASP A 18 5.99 -7.48 -11.48
CA ASP A 18 7.44 -7.43 -11.73
C ASP A 18 8.09 -8.84 -11.73
N MET A 19 7.30 -9.92 -11.57
CA MET A 19 7.82 -11.30 -11.60
C MET A 19 8.21 -11.75 -13.03
N PRO A 20 9.19 -12.67 -13.16
CA PRO A 20 9.44 -13.35 -14.42
C PRO A 20 8.19 -14.10 -14.91
N LEU A 21 7.95 -14.11 -16.23
CA LEU A 21 6.72 -14.65 -16.84
C LEU A 21 6.36 -16.06 -16.37
N LEU A 22 7.33 -16.98 -16.32
CA LEU A 22 7.09 -18.36 -15.89
C LEU A 22 6.77 -18.46 -14.39
N GLU A 23 7.37 -17.61 -13.55
CA GLU A 23 7.05 -17.57 -12.13
C GLU A 23 5.64 -17.01 -11.92
N ALA A 24 5.31 -15.90 -12.58
CA ALA A 24 3.97 -15.31 -12.56
C ALA A 24 2.92 -16.31 -13.06
N ALA A 25 3.20 -17.05 -14.13
CA ALA A 25 2.31 -18.08 -14.67
C ALA A 25 2.04 -19.21 -13.67
N ALA A 26 3.10 -19.72 -13.03
CA ALA A 26 2.98 -20.76 -12.01
C ALA A 26 2.09 -20.30 -10.84
N ARG A 27 2.32 -19.10 -10.34
CA ARG A 27 1.53 -18.51 -9.25
C ARG A 27 0.07 -18.25 -9.63
N LEU A 28 -0.17 -17.74 -10.84
CA LEU A 28 -1.51 -17.52 -11.37
C LEU A 28 -2.30 -18.84 -11.49
N ARG A 29 -1.64 -19.89 -11.98
CA ARG A 29 -2.25 -21.23 -12.05
C ARG A 29 -2.66 -21.74 -10.68
N ASP A 30 -1.81 -21.56 -9.67
CA ASP A 30 -2.06 -22.00 -8.28
C ASP A 30 -3.28 -21.31 -7.62
N VAL A 31 -3.72 -20.16 -8.14
CA VAL A 31 -4.89 -19.41 -7.65
C VAL A 31 -6.10 -19.48 -8.59
N GLY A 32 -6.03 -20.33 -9.62
CA GLY A 32 -7.14 -20.60 -10.55
C GLY A 32 -7.19 -19.71 -11.80
N GLU A 33 -6.16 -18.89 -12.04
CA GLU A 33 -6.04 -18.02 -13.22
C GLU A 33 -5.41 -18.78 -14.41
N ALA A 34 -6.00 -19.91 -14.78
CA ALA A 34 -5.42 -20.84 -15.76
C ALA A 34 -5.22 -20.19 -17.15
N GLN A 35 -6.20 -19.41 -17.63
CA GLN A 35 -6.10 -18.75 -18.94
C GLN A 35 -4.98 -17.69 -18.97
N ALA A 36 -4.83 -16.93 -17.88
CA ALA A 36 -3.76 -15.94 -17.75
C ALA A 36 -2.39 -16.64 -17.70
N ALA A 37 -2.28 -17.73 -16.95
CA ALA A 37 -1.06 -18.54 -16.88
C ALA A 37 -0.67 -19.15 -18.23
N GLU A 38 -1.61 -19.75 -18.96
CA GLU A 38 -1.40 -20.30 -20.30
C GLU A 38 -0.96 -19.22 -21.30
N ALA A 39 -1.55 -18.03 -21.22
CA ALA A 39 -1.17 -16.91 -22.07
C ALA A 39 0.27 -16.46 -21.80
N LEU A 40 0.70 -16.39 -20.53
CA LEU A 40 2.07 -16.06 -20.16
C LEU A 40 3.09 -17.10 -20.65
N GLU A 41 2.79 -18.38 -20.49
CA GLU A 41 3.64 -19.48 -20.97
C GLU A 41 3.74 -19.47 -22.50
N GLY A 42 2.61 -19.27 -23.19
CA GLY A 42 2.59 -19.12 -24.64
C GLY A 42 3.43 -17.94 -25.13
N ALA A 43 3.40 -16.81 -24.43
CA ALA A 43 4.25 -15.65 -24.75
C ALA A 43 5.74 -15.93 -24.52
N TYR A 44 6.08 -16.66 -23.46
CA TYR A 44 7.45 -17.11 -23.20
C TYR A 44 7.96 -18.04 -24.30
N ASP A 45 7.17 -19.05 -24.68
CA ASP A 45 7.52 -20.06 -25.68
C ASP A 45 7.63 -19.49 -27.09
N GLN A 46 6.81 -18.48 -27.43
CA GLN A 46 6.88 -17.77 -28.71
C GLN A 46 8.12 -16.88 -28.82
N GLY A 47 8.97 -16.85 -27.78
CA GLY A 47 10.15 -16.01 -27.74
C GLY A 47 9.76 -14.56 -27.95
N ALA A 48 8.59 -14.14 -27.43
CA ALA A 48 8.13 -12.76 -27.47
C ALA A 48 9.29 -11.92 -26.99
N ALA A 49 9.99 -11.34 -27.97
CA ALA A 49 11.23 -10.66 -27.72
C ALA A 49 10.86 -9.55 -26.74
N LEU A 50 11.57 -9.52 -25.62
CA LEU A 50 11.85 -8.30 -24.89
C LEU A 50 12.42 -7.31 -25.92
N GLU A 51 11.57 -6.68 -26.75
CA GLU A 51 11.99 -5.65 -27.70
C GLU A 51 12.32 -4.41 -26.87
N THR A 52 13.55 -4.46 -26.41
CA THR A 52 14.34 -3.43 -25.76
C THR A 52 14.46 -2.21 -26.65
N TYR A 53 13.65 -1.19 -26.36
CA TYR A 53 14.10 0.20 -26.24
C TYR A 53 13.18 0.91 -25.23
N GLY A 54 13.62 0.96 -23.97
CA GLY A 54 12.85 1.45 -22.81
C GLY A 54 12.60 0.31 -21.81
N THR A 55 13.22 0.39 -20.63
CA THR A 55 13.04 -0.45 -19.42
C THR A 55 12.16 -1.70 -19.53
N GLY A 56 12.67 -2.73 -20.21
CA GLY A 56 12.54 -4.19 -19.97
C GLY A 56 11.35 -4.79 -19.20
N ARG A 57 10.11 -4.33 -19.39
CA ARG A 57 8.92 -4.97 -18.78
C ARG A 57 8.17 -5.87 -19.77
N PRO A 58 7.78 -7.09 -19.37
CA PRO A 58 7.01 -7.97 -20.23
C PRO A 58 5.62 -7.38 -20.47
N LEU A 59 5.28 -7.15 -21.76
CA LEU A 59 3.91 -6.80 -22.14
C LEU A 59 3.04 -8.04 -21.90
N TRP A 60 2.09 -7.95 -20.97
CA TRP A 60 1.21 -9.06 -20.64
C TRP A 60 0.33 -9.40 -21.86
N PRO A 61 0.22 -10.69 -22.27
CA PRO A 61 -0.42 -11.11 -23.52
C PRO A 61 -1.95 -11.19 -23.43
N PHE A 62 -2.56 -10.60 -22.42
CA PHE A 62 -4.01 -10.61 -22.17
C PHE A 62 -4.50 -9.26 -21.66
N ALA A 63 -5.81 -9.15 -21.45
CA ALA A 63 -6.46 -7.91 -21.04
C ALA A 63 -5.80 -7.30 -19.79
N ASP A 64 -5.78 -5.97 -19.76
CA ASP A 64 -5.21 -5.19 -18.67
C ASP A 64 -5.91 -5.51 -17.33
N ARG A 65 -5.11 -5.78 -16.31
CA ARG A 65 -5.59 -6.11 -14.96
C ARG A 65 -4.87 -5.24 -13.93
N PRO A 66 -5.58 -4.68 -12.93
CA PRO A 66 -5.00 -3.79 -11.92
C PRO A 66 -3.73 -4.34 -11.23
N TRP A 67 -3.69 -5.65 -10.97
CA TRP A 67 -2.60 -6.32 -10.26
C TRP A 67 -1.35 -6.59 -11.11
N GLN A 68 -1.38 -6.32 -12.42
CA GLN A 68 -0.21 -6.44 -13.31
C GLN A 68 0.76 -5.26 -13.16
N HIS A 69 0.28 -4.15 -12.60
CA HIS A 69 1.00 -2.88 -12.62
C HIS A 69 1.78 -2.66 -11.34
N THR A 70 2.90 -1.97 -11.42
CA THR A 70 3.74 -1.66 -10.25
C THR A 70 3.98 -0.16 -10.08
N ALA A 71 3.63 0.62 -11.09
CA ALA A 71 3.57 2.07 -11.01
C ALA A 71 2.42 2.52 -10.10
N HIS A 72 2.64 3.62 -9.38
CA HIS A 72 1.63 4.24 -8.53
C HIS A 72 1.50 5.73 -8.84
N ALA A 73 0.27 6.23 -8.82
CA ALA A 73 -0.02 7.66 -8.76
C ALA A 73 -0.33 8.05 -7.31
N PHE A 74 0.20 9.19 -6.86
CA PHE A 74 0.04 9.68 -5.49
C PHE A 74 -0.84 10.93 -5.42
N GLY A 75 -1.96 10.80 -4.72
CA GLY A 75 -2.94 11.86 -4.54
C GLY A 75 -2.98 12.35 -3.10
N TYR A 76 -3.53 13.55 -2.90
CA TYR A 76 -3.67 14.20 -1.62
C TYR A 76 -5.03 14.92 -1.51
N ILE A 77 -5.72 14.68 -0.40
CA ILE A 77 -6.96 15.32 -0.02
C ILE A 77 -6.68 16.18 1.22
N ARG A 78 -6.99 17.47 1.11
CA ARG A 78 -6.85 18.42 2.22
C ARG A 78 -7.85 18.12 3.33
N PRO A 79 -7.49 18.36 4.61
CA PRO A 79 -8.45 18.33 5.70
C PRO A 79 -9.54 19.35 5.44
N THR A 80 -10.79 18.92 5.55
CA THR A 80 -11.94 19.79 5.44
C THR A 80 -12.90 19.58 6.60
N LEU A 81 -13.75 20.59 6.80
CA LEU A 81 -14.81 20.48 7.79
C LEU A 81 -15.76 19.34 7.40
N PRO A 82 -16.35 18.63 8.38
CA PRO A 82 -17.36 17.64 8.10
C PRO A 82 -18.47 18.21 7.22
N GLY A 83 -18.80 17.49 6.15
CA GLY A 83 -19.78 17.94 5.17
C GLY A 83 -20.00 16.87 4.10
N THR A 84 -20.82 17.22 3.10
CA THR A 84 -21.14 16.36 1.96
C THR A 84 -20.49 16.80 0.67
N ASP A 85 -19.82 17.95 0.68
CA ASP A 85 -19.24 18.55 -0.51
C ASP A 85 -18.11 17.69 -1.05
N LEU A 86 -18.07 17.55 -2.38
CA LEU A 86 -17.01 16.85 -3.08
C LEU A 86 -15.67 17.52 -2.79
N GLN A 87 -14.66 16.69 -2.52
CA GLN A 87 -13.32 17.12 -2.18
C GLN A 87 -12.40 16.88 -3.37
N ALA A 88 -11.70 17.92 -3.80
CA ALA A 88 -10.70 17.80 -4.85
C ALA A 88 -9.53 16.91 -4.37
N ILE A 89 -9.01 16.11 -5.28
CA ILE A 89 -7.76 15.37 -5.09
C ILE A 89 -6.68 16.14 -5.86
N HIS A 90 -5.56 16.38 -5.20
CA HIS A 90 -4.39 17.02 -5.81
C HIS A 90 -3.26 16.01 -5.92
N ASP A 91 -2.32 16.25 -6.83
CA ASP A 91 -1.05 15.53 -6.81
C ASP A 91 -0.33 15.79 -5.48
N ALA A 92 0.22 14.73 -4.87
CA ALA A 92 0.87 14.83 -3.56
C ALA A 92 2.16 15.68 -3.55
N GLY A 93 2.79 15.90 -4.70
CA GLY A 93 3.93 16.81 -4.89
C GLY A 93 3.53 18.25 -5.22
N ASN A 94 2.30 18.46 -5.71
CA ASN A 94 1.76 19.77 -6.09
C ASN A 94 0.83 20.36 -5.01
N MET A 95 1.31 20.38 -3.77
CA MET A 95 0.60 20.97 -2.62
C MET A 95 1.61 21.56 -1.62
N PRO A 96 1.21 22.49 -0.74
CA PRO A 96 2.13 23.08 0.24
C PRO A 96 2.40 22.13 1.41
N ALA A 97 3.67 21.98 1.79
CA ALA A 97 4.03 21.25 3.00
C ALA A 97 3.58 21.98 4.28
N ASP A 98 3.21 21.22 5.31
CA ASP A 98 2.88 21.72 6.64
C ASP A 98 4.12 21.70 7.54
N GLU A 99 4.89 22.78 7.50
CA GLU A 99 6.11 22.96 8.31
C GLU A 99 5.90 22.77 9.81
N SER A 100 4.67 22.92 10.32
CA SER A 100 4.36 22.72 11.73
C SER A 100 4.50 21.26 12.19
N LEU A 101 4.56 20.32 11.24
CA LEU A 101 4.77 18.90 11.51
C LEU A 101 6.24 18.52 11.70
N ARG A 102 7.19 19.42 11.38
CA ARG A 102 8.62 19.16 11.52
C ARG A 102 8.97 18.93 12.99
N GLY A 103 9.53 17.76 13.31
CA GLY A 103 9.80 17.36 14.70
C GLY A 103 8.54 17.14 15.56
N ALA A 104 7.35 17.16 14.98
CA ALA A 104 6.10 16.90 15.69
C ALA A 104 5.83 15.39 15.78
N ARG A 105 4.77 15.05 16.51
CA ARG A 105 4.22 13.69 16.52
C ARG A 105 2.95 13.65 15.70
N VAL A 106 2.77 12.59 14.92
CA VAL A 106 1.59 12.37 14.08
C VAL A 106 0.91 11.03 14.40
N ARG A 107 -0.37 10.96 14.06
CA ARG A 107 -1.15 9.74 13.98
C ARG A 107 -1.35 9.42 12.50
N VAL A 108 -1.11 8.17 12.15
CA VAL A 108 -1.33 7.61 10.81
C VAL A 108 -2.48 6.63 10.87
N THR A 109 -3.46 6.76 9.98
CA THR A 109 -4.63 5.89 9.89
C THR A 109 -4.76 5.25 8.53
N LEU A 110 -5.27 4.02 8.48
CA LEU A 110 -5.76 3.41 7.26
C LEU A 110 -7.23 3.81 7.08
N ASP A 111 -7.47 4.70 6.14
CA ASP A 111 -8.80 5.24 5.86
C ASP A 111 -9.55 4.34 4.88
N ARG A 112 -8.83 3.68 3.95
CA ARG A 112 -9.43 2.85 2.91
C ARG A 112 -8.43 1.89 2.27
N LEU A 113 -8.93 0.71 1.90
CA LEU A 113 -8.26 -0.28 1.06
C LEU A 113 -9.28 -0.76 0.02
N ARG A 114 -9.08 -0.42 -1.25
CA ARG A 114 -9.90 -0.88 -2.38
C ARG A 114 -9.16 -1.96 -3.15
N VAL A 115 -9.87 -3.05 -3.43
CA VAL A 115 -9.43 -4.10 -4.35
C VAL A 115 -10.35 -4.04 -5.56
N ALA A 116 -9.89 -3.40 -6.64
CA ALA A 116 -10.62 -3.42 -7.90
C ALA A 116 -10.61 -4.84 -8.48
N ASP A 117 -9.43 -5.46 -8.50
CA ASP A 117 -9.24 -6.84 -8.94
C ASP A 117 -7.92 -7.36 -8.36
N TYR A 118 -7.91 -8.61 -7.88
CA TYR A 118 -6.75 -9.39 -7.45
C TYR A 118 -6.85 -10.81 -8.03
N PRO A 119 -5.74 -11.54 -8.22
CA PRO A 119 -5.79 -12.90 -8.76
C PRO A 119 -6.68 -13.85 -7.94
N GLY A 120 -7.41 -14.70 -8.66
CA GLY A 120 -8.41 -15.61 -8.11
C GLY A 120 -9.72 -14.89 -7.84
N SER A 121 -10.85 -15.54 -8.10
CA SER A 121 -12.16 -14.88 -7.98
C SER A 121 -12.68 -14.75 -6.53
N GLY A 122 -13.62 -13.82 -6.31
CA GLY A 122 -14.49 -13.79 -5.14
C GLY A 122 -14.01 -12.89 -3.99
N THR A 123 -13.80 -13.48 -2.81
CA THR A 123 -13.31 -12.75 -1.63
C THR A 123 -11.83 -13.02 -1.43
N HIS A 124 -11.07 -11.95 -1.24
CA HIS A 124 -9.64 -11.96 -0.99
C HIS A 124 -9.36 -11.74 0.48
N HIS A 125 -8.38 -12.47 1.02
CA HIS A 125 -7.74 -12.15 2.29
C HIS A 125 -6.48 -11.34 1.98
N VAL A 126 -6.50 -10.05 2.26
CA VAL A 126 -5.38 -9.15 1.97
C VAL A 126 -4.57 -8.95 3.23
N LEU A 127 -3.36 -9.50 3.26
CA LEU A 127 -2.36 -9.11 4.24
C LEU A 127 -1.77 -7.76 3.82
N PHE A 128 -1.95 -6.77 4.68
CA PHE A 128 -1.48 -5.40 4.52
C PHE A 128 -0.31 -5.17 5.48
N ASP A 129 0.86 -4.84 4.94
CA ASP A 129 2.05 -4.41 5.68
C ASP A 129 2.30 -2.93 5.39
N PHE A 130 2.37 -2.13 6.46
CA PHE A 130 2.68 -0.72 6.37
C PHE A 130 3.89 -0.41 7.22
N TYR A 131 4.88 0.19 6.58
CA TYR A 131 6.14 0.56 7.18
C TYR A 131 6.26 2.07 7.29
N ALA A 132 6.85 2.52 8.41
CA ALA A 132 7.20 3.91 8.62
C ALA A 132 8.51 4.06 9.39
N GLN A 133 9.22 5.17 9.16
CA GLN A 133 10.36 5.57 9.98
C GLN A 133 9.89 6.44 11.15
N ASN A 134 10.29 6.06 12.37
CA ASN A 134 10.06 6.80 13.60
C ASN A 134 11.37 7.45 14.07
N GLN A 135 11.42 8.77 14.04
CA GLN A 135 12.64 9.54 14.31
C GLN A 135 12.78 9.83 15.80
N VAL A 136 13.64 9.09 16.50
CA VAL A 136 13.88 9.26 17.95
C VAL A 136 15.23 9.95 18.18
N PRO A 137 15.49 10.53 19.37
CA PRO A 137 16.75 11.22 19.61
C PRO A 137 17.97 10.30 19.41
N GLY A 138 18.74 10.55 18.35
CA GLY A 138 19.97 9.83 18.04
C GLY A 138 19.80 8.51 17.29
N ASP A 139 18.59 8.12 16.91
CA ASP A 139 18.33 6.87 16.19
C ASP A 139 17.07 6.94 15.29
N VAL A 140 16.96 6.05 14.32
CA VAL A 140 15.78 5.89 13.47
C VAL A 140 15.21 4.50 13.69
N GLU A 141 14.00 4.43 14.26
CA GLU A 141 13.31 3.17 14.43
C GLU A 141 12.48 2.84 13.18
N HIS A 142 12.66 1.61 12.69
CA HIS A 142 11.91 1.05 11.57
C HIS A 142 10.65 0.35 12.08
N LEU A 143 9.48 0.88 11.75
CA LEU A 143 8.19 0.37 12.24
C LEU A 143 7.48 -0.41 11.16
N HIS A 144 6.95 -1.59 11.51
CA HIS A 144 6.03 -2.35 10.66
C HIS A 144 4.70 -2.56 11.38
N PHE A 145 3.61 -2.41 10.63
CA PHE A 145 2.26 -2.72 11.05
C PHE A 145 1.66 -3.74 10.08
N ASN A 146 1.05 -4.80 10.62
CA ASN A 146 0.30 -5.76 9.83
C ASN A 146 -1.18 -5.82 10.22
N ALA A 147 -2.03 -5.95 9.21
CA ALA A 147 -3.42 -6.32 9.37
C ALA A 147 -3.89 -7.19 8.21
N THR A 148 -4.90 -8.02 8.45
CA THR A 148 -5.55 -8.78 7.38
C THR A 148 -6.95 -8.22 7.15
N TYR A 149 -7.34 -8.11 5.88
CA TYR A 149 -8.64 -7.61 5.48
C TYR A 149 -9.33 -8.56 4.52
N ARG A 150 -10.61 -8.79 4.74
CA ARG A 150 -11.46 -9.50 3.78
C ARG A 150 -12.10 -8.50 2.84
N VAL A 151 -11.80 -8.62 1.55
CA VAL A 151 -12.29 -7.69 0.53
C VAL A 151 -12.86 -8.49 -0.63
N ARG A 152 -14.09 -8.19 -1.03
CA ARG A 152 -14.66 -8.74 -2.26
C ARG A 152 -14.12 -7.97 -3.46
N GLU A 153 -13.84 -8.68 -4.54
CA GLU A 153 -13.46 -8.08 -5.83
C GLU A 153 -14.41 -6.93 -6.22
N GLY A 154 -13.83 -5.80 -6.65
CA GLY A 154 -14.55 -4.57 -6.99
C GLY A 154 -15.01 -3.72 -5.78
N GLU A 155 -14.86 -4.21 -4.55
CA GLU A 155 -15.29 -3.54 -3.33
C GLU A 155 -14.10 -2.96 -2.53
N GLN A 156 -14.37 -2.61 -1.28
CA GLN A 156 -13.41 -2.03 -0.33
C GLN A 156 -13.48 -2.78 0.98
N ALA A 157 -12.37 -2.82 1.73
CA ALA A 157 -12.37 -3.32 3.09
C ALA A 157 -13.33 -2.48 3.96
N GLY A 158 -13.98 -3.13 4.93
CA GLY A 158 -14.87 -2.49 5.92
C GLY A 158 -14.12 -1.66 6.97
N ILE A 159 -13.22 -0.78 6.54
CA ILE A 159 -12.37 0.04 7.39
C ILE A 159 -12.60 1.52 7.14
N ARG A 160 -12.43 2.31 8.20
CA ARG A 160 -12.47 3.77 8.15
C ARG A 160 -11.71 4.34 9.33
N GLY A 161 -10.60 5.03 9.05
CA GLY A 161 -9.77 5.67 10.07
C GLY A 161 -9.12 4.70 11.06
N TYR A 162 -8.78 3.48 10.64
CA TYR A 162 -8.17 2.48 11.53
C TYR A 162 -6.74 2.92 11.90
N PRO A 163 -6.37 3.02 13.19
CA PRO A 163 -5.04 3.49 13.58
C PRO A 163 -3.95 2.50 13.14
N ILE A 164 -2.97 2.98 12.37
CA ILE A 164 -1.75 2.24 12.01
C ILE A 164 -0.67 2.56 13.05
N PHE A 165 -0.32 3.85 13.17
CA PHE A 165 0.66 4.35 14.14
C PHE A 165 0.07 5.54 14.89
N VAL A 166 0.27 5.57 16.21
CA VAL A 166 -0.19 6.68 17.07
C VAL A 166 1.02 7.32 17.73
N GLY A 167 1.25 8.58 17.43
CA GLY A 167 2.36 9.36 17.99
C GLY A 167 3.72 9.05 17.37
N LEU A 168 3.75 8.76 16.07
CA LEU A 168 4.95 8.61 15.25
C LEU A 168 5.74 9.94 15.22
N ASN A 169 7.04 9.91 15.50
CA ASN A 169 7.87 11.11 15.48
C ASN A 169 8.31 11.43 14.05
N VAL A 170 8.03 12.66 13.62
CA VAL A 170 8.41 13.19 12.31
C VAL A 170 9.85 13.70 12.35
N GLY A 171 10.65 13.33 11.36
CA GLY A 171 12.03 13.80 11.24
C GLY A 171 12.12 15.27 10.87
N GLN A 172 13.34 15.80 10.86
CA GLN A 172 13.59 17.12 10.30
C GLN A 172 13.34 17.13 8.79
N GLU A 173 13.68 16.05 8.08
CA GLU A 173 13.50 15.96 6.63
C GLU A 173 12.11 15.46 6.21
N GLY A 174 11.30 14.93 7.13
CA GLY A 174 9.95 14.43 6.86
C GLY A 174 9.72 13.00 7.35
N LEU A 175 8.93 12.24 6.58
CA LEU A 175 8.57 10.84 6.83
C LEU A 175 8.77 9.98 5.57
N ALA A 176 9.06 8.71 5.77
CA ALA A 176 9.05 7.71 4.70
C ALA A 176 8.03 6.63 5.04
N PHE A 177 7.14 6.35 4.08
CA PHE A 177 6.21 5.23 4.14
C PHE A 177 6.53 4.19 3.07
N LYS A 178 6.27 2.93 3.41
CA LYS A 178 6.22 1.84 2.45
C LYS A 178 4.95 1.04 2.71
N CYS A 179 4.27 0.64 1.66
CA CYS A 179 3.13 -0.28 1.76
C CYS A 179 3.40 -1.50 0.91
N PHE A 180 3.14 -2.67 1.49
CA PHE A 180 3.22 -3.95 0.81
C PHE A 180 1.92 -4.73 1.04
N THR A 181 1.30 -5.22 -0.04
CA THR A 181 0.05 -5.99 0.06
C THR A 181 0.20 -7.36 -0.55
N VAL A 182 -0.38 -8.37 0.10
CA VAL A 182 -0.37 -9.76 -0.35
C VAL A 182 -1.79 -10.29 -0.36
N ASN A 183 -2.24 -10.79 -1.50
CA ASN A 183 -3.46 -11.58 -1.62
C ASN A 183 -3.17 -13.01 -1.14
N VAL A 184 -3.70 -13.37 0.02
CA VAL A 184 -3.50 -14.64 0.70
C VAL A 184 -4.59 -15.61 0.27
N ARG A 185 -4.18 -16.76 -0.26
CA ARG A 185 -5.08 -17.82 -0.76
C ARG A 185 -4.75 -19.21 -0.21
N ASN A 186 -3.82 -19.28 0.74
CA ASN A 186 -3.44 -20.53 1.39
C ASN A 186 -4.21 -20.69 2.71
N ASP A 187 -5.05 -21.73 2.81
CA ASP A 187 -5.90 -22.01 3.98
C ASP A 187 -5.13 -22.10 5.31
N ASN A 188 -3.90 -22.63 5.29
CA ASN A 188 -3.03 -22.68 6.47
C ASN A 188 -2.54 -21.29 6.89
N ASP A 189 -2.41 -20.38 5.93
CA ASP A 189 -1.97 -19.01 6.17
C ASP A 189 -3.16 -18.17 6.61
N GLU A 190 -4.35 -18.42 6.09
CA GLU A 190 -5.59 -17.86 6.64
C GLU A 190 -5.76 -18.25 8.12
N ALA A 191 -5.42 -19.49 8.50
CA ALA A 191 -5.43 -19.92 9.90
C ALA A 191 -4.36 -19.23 10.75
N LEU A 192 -3.14 -19.04 10.22
CA LEU A 192 -2.08 -18.29 10.89
C LEU A 192 -2.47 -16.81 11.09
N LEU A 193 -3.08 -16.19 10.07
CA LEU A 193 -3.60 -14.83 10.15
C LEU A 193 -4.74 -14.73 11.16
N GLY A 194 -5.66 -15.71 11.18
CA GLY A 194 -6.71 -15.80 12.19
C GLY A 194 -6.17 -15.92 13.62
N PHE A 195 -5.04 -16.61 13.81
CA PHE A 195 -4.37 -16.66 15.12
C PHE A 195 -3.79 -15.29 15.54
N LEU A 196 -3.17 -14.54 14.62
CA LEU A 196 -2.65 -13.20 14.90
C LEU A 196 -3.76 -12.20 15.24
N GLU A 197 -4.94 -12.40 14.67
CA GLU A 197 -6.12 -11.60 14.98
C GLU A 197 -6.78 -11.98 16.30
N SER A 198 -6.38 -13.09 16.93
CA SER A 198 -6.99 -13.56 18.16
C SER A 198 -6.81 -12.59 19.33
N ASP A 199 -7.83 -12.51 20.17
CA ASP A 199 -7.83 -11.69 21.39
C ASP A 199 -6.70 -12.09 22.35
N ILE A 200 -6.23 -13.34 22.29
CA ILE A 200 -5.13 -13.87 23.09
C ILE A 200 -3.80 -13.26 22.64
N PHE A 201 -3.54 -13.23 21.34
CA PHE A 201 -2.33 -12.58 20.81
C PHE A 201 -2.35 -11.08 21.10
N ARG A 202 -3.49 -10.42 20.84
CA ARG A 202 -3.71 -8.99 21.14
C ARG A 202 -3.56 -8.66 22.63
N ALA A 203 -4.01 -9.53 23.53
CA ALA A 203 -3.83 -9.37 24.98
C ALA A 203 -2.36 -9.55 25.39
N GLY A 204 -1.64 -10.49 24.76
CA GLY A 204 -0.19 -10.65 24.94
C GLY A 204 0.59 -9.40 24.54
N LEU A 205 0.21 -8.74 23.44
CA LEU A 205 0.80 -7.47 22.99
C LEU A 205 0.57 -6.33 24.00
N LYS A 206 -0.66 -6.19 24.53
CA LYS A 206 -1.01 -5.15 25.52
C LYS A 206 -0.25 -5.25 26.84
N LEU A 207 0.11 -6.47 27.27
CA LEU A 207 0.90 -6.68 28.49
C LEU A 207 2.36 -6.22 28.35
N VAL A 208 2.88 -6.14 27.12
CA VAL A 208 4.25 -5.68 26.84
C VAL A 208 4.29 -4.16 26.66
N GLU A 209 3.25 -3.53 26.12
CA GLU A 209 3.15 -2.07 25.95
C GLU A 209 3.27 -1.26 27.25
N THR A 210 2.92 -1.86 28.40
CA THR A 210 3.09 -1.23 29.72
C THR A 210 4.55 -1.10 30.18
N ALA A 211 5.51 -1.62 29.41
CA ALA A 211 6.95 -1.47 29.62
C ALA A 211 7.62 -0.98 28.31
N GLN A 212 7.91 0.31 28.16
CA GLN A 212 8.70 0.79 27.01
C GLN A 212 10.20 0.44 27.17
N PRO A 213 10.99 0.19 26.09
CA PRO A 213 10.69 0.14 24.65
C PRO A 213 10.90 -1.28 24.06
N ALA A 214 9.84 -1.88 23.49
CA ALA A 214 9.90 -3.22 22.87
C ALA A 214 9.47 -3.21 21.38
N ILE A 215 9.50 -2.04 20.73
CA ILE A 215 8.90 -1.85 19.39
C ILE A 215 9.71 -2.56 18.30
N ALA A 216 11.05 -2.52 18.34
CA ALA A 216 11.88 -3.13 17.30
C ALA A 216 11.69 -4.66 17.14
N PRO A 217 11.63 -5.47 18.22
CA PRO A 217 11.26 -6.89 18.11
C PRO A 217 9.88 -7.13 17.46
N PHE A 218 8.90 -6.26 17.72
CA PHE A 218 7.58 -6.37 17.11
C PHE A 218 7.58 -5.99 15.63
N SER A 219 8.29 -4.92 15.25
CA SER A 219 8.48 -4.56 13.85
C SER A 219 9.18 -5.69 13.08
N GLN A 220 10.19 -6.32 13.67
CA GLN A 220 10.88 -7.44 13.04
C GLN A 220 9.98 -8.67 12.90
N MET A 221 9.15 -8.96 13.90
CA MET A 221 8.17 -10.04 13.84
C MET A 221 7.14 -9.79 12.74
N ALA A 222 6.60 -8.58 12.67
CA ALA A 222 5.66 -8.14 11.64
C ALA A 222 6.25 -8.32 10.23
N TYR A 223 7.45 -7.79 10.01
CA TYR A 223 8.18 -7.98 8.77
C TYR A 223 8.38 -9.47 8.39
N ASN A 224 8.87 -10.28 9.34
CA ASN A 224 9.16 -11.70 9.09
C ASN A 224 7.88 -12.50 8.77
N LEU A 225 6.76 -12.16 9.40
CA LEU A 225 5.47 -12.74 9.10
C LEU A 225 5.08 -12.45 7.65
N THR A 226 5.08 -11.17 7.26
CA THR A 226 4.75 -10.78 5.88
C THR A 226 5.63 -11.49 4.87
N ARG A 227 6.95 -11.53 5.12
CA ARG A 227 7.91 -12.25 4.28
C ARG A 227 7.57 -13.73 4.13
N SER A 228 7.25 -14.40 5.24
CA SER A 228 6.87 -15.83 5.23
C SER A 228 5.57 -16.09 4.48
N VAL A 229 4.59 -15.18 4.56
CA VAL A 229 3.32 -15.31 3.85
C VAL A 229 3.54 -15.05 2.35
N ALA A 230 4.21 -13.95 2.00
CA ALA A 230 4.48 -13.55 0.62
C ALA A 230 5.33 -14.55 -0.19
N GLY A 231 6.25 -15.25 0.48
CA GLY A 231 7.13 -16.23 -0.16
C GLY A 231 6.45 -17.55 -0.56
N ARG A 232 5.17 -17.76 -0.24
CA ARG A 232 4.45 -19.00 -0.59
C ARG A 232 3.71 -18.83 -1.91
N ASN A 233 3.80 -19.82 -2.80
CA ASN A 233 3.34 -19.74 -4.20
C ASN A 233 1.87 -19.34 -4.38
N ARG A 234 0.98 -19.78 -3.47
CA ARG A 234 -0.46 -19.42 -3.53
C ARG A 234 -0.74 -17.98 -3.10
N ASN A 235 0.18 -17.34 -2.38
CA ASN A 235 0.03 -15.97 -1.94
C ASN A 235 0.69 -15.05 -2.97
N GLN A 236 -0.04 -14.00 -3.37
CA GLN A 236 0.37 -13.10 -4.44
C GLN A 236 0.70 -11.74 -3.86
N PRO A 237 1.98 -11.31 -3.85
CA PRO A 237 2.30 -9.92 -3.55
C PRO A 237 1.80 -9.03 -4.69
N ILE A 238 0.97 -8.03 -4.38
CA ILE A 238 0.28 -7.22 -5.40
C ILE A 238 0.79 -5.79 -5.48
N GLN A 239 0.84 -5.08 -4.36
CA GLN A 239 1.34 -3.70 -4.33
C GLN A 239 2.61 -3.64 -3.50
N ASP A 240 3.62 -2.93 -4.02
CA ASP A 240 4.81 -2.48 -3.31
C ASP A 240 5.03 -1.03 -3.74
N PHE A 241 4.89 -0.08 -2.83
CA PHE A 241 5.22 1.32 -3.10
C PHE A 241 5.93 1.97 -1.93
N TYR A 242 6.75 2.96 -2.28
CA TYR A 242 7.40 3.87 -1.35
C TYR A 242 6.87 5.28 -1.55
N LEU A 243 6.65 5.99 -0.45
CA LEU A 243 6.28 7.39 -0.46
C LEU A 243 7.13 8.15 0.55
N GLY A 244 8.06 8.96 0.05
CA GLY A 244 8.76 9.96 0.83
C GLY A 244 7.91 11.24 0.91
N LEU A 245 7.66 11.71 2.13
CA LEU A 245 6.92 12.93 2.40
C LEU A 245 7.89 13.93 3.03
N ASP A 246 8.25 14.97 2.29
CA ASP A 246 9.24 15.97 2.72
C ASP A 246 8.62 17.37 2.89
N PHE A 247 9.44 18.30 3.39
CA PHE A 247 9.08 19.71 3.53
C PHE A 247 9.72 20.59 2.44
N THR A 248 10.39 19.99 1.46
CA THR A 248 11.11 20.73 0.43
C THR A 248 10.15 21.29 -0.62
N SER A 249 10.64 22.07 -1.57
CA SER A 249 9.86 22.53 -2.73
C SER A 249 10.28 21.84 -4.03
N ILE A 250 10.93 20.68 -3.95
CA ILE A 250 11.44 19.93 -5.11
C ILE A 250 10.27 19.28 -5.85
N ALA A 251 10.00 19.71 -7.10
CA ALA A 251 8.79 19.35 -7.85
C ALA A 251 8.46 17.84 -7.92
N THR A 252 9.45 16.95 -7.84
CA THR A 252 9.27 15.49 -7.93
C THR A 252 8.98 14.81 -6.60
N GLY A 253 9.12 15.50 -5.46
CA GLY A 253 8.88 14.96 -4.12
C GLY A 253 7.46 15.24 -3.64
N ALA A 254 6.86 14.28 -2.94
CA ALA A 254 5.59 14.49 -2.26
C ALA A 254 5.79 15.28 -0.97
N ARG A 255 4.82 16.11 -0.60
CA ARG A 255 4.93 16.94 0.60
C ARG A 255 4.27 16.31 1.81
N LEU A 256 4.81 16.58 2.99
CA LEU A 256 4.18 16.23 4.25
C LEU A 256 3.20 17.32 4.69
N ALA A 257 1.94 16.96 4.88
CA ALA A 257 0.87 17.79 5.40
C ALA A 257 -0.17 16.94 6.15
N THR A 258 -0.93 17.58 7.05
CA THR A 258 -2.11 16.96 7.64
C THR A 258 -3.16 16.77 6.55
N GLY A 259 -3.76 15.58 6.41
CA GLY A 259 -4.75 15.26 5.37
C GLY A 259 -4.79 13.77 5.07
N SER A 260 -5.38 13.39 3.93
CA SER A 260 -5.41 12.00 3.47
C SER A 260 -4.62 11.86 2.18
N TYR A 261 -3.78 10.83 2.11
CA TYR A 261 -2.96 10.49 0.95
C TYR A 261 -3.50 9.24 0.27
N LEU A 262 -3.41 9.21 -1.04
CA LEU A 262 -3.91 8.13 -1.89
C LEU A 262 -2.74 7.56 -2.68
N ALA A 263 -2.64 6.25 -2.74
CA ALA A 263 -1.74 5.55 -3.65
C ALA A 263 -2.58 4.64 -4.54
N VAL A 264 -2.58 4.90 -5.85
CA VAL A 264 -3.36 4.13 -6.85
C VAL A 264 -2.40 3.37 -7.73
N GLN A 265 -2.56 2.04 -7.80
CA GLN A 265 -1.76 1.14 -8.62
C GLN A 265 -2.19 1.26 -10.09
N ILE A 266 -1.44 2.00 -10.91
CA ILE A 266 -1.78 2.32 -12.30
C ILE A 266 -0.77 1.75 -13.29
N PRO A 267 -1.15 1.50 -14.55
CA PRO A 267 -0.20 1.25 -15.62
C PRO A 267 0.83 2.36 -15.73
N GLU A 268 2.08 2.00 -16.01
CA GLU A 268 3.17 2.96 -16.21
C GLU A 268 2.89 3.92 -17.36
N SER A 269 2.22 3.44 -18.42
CA SER A 269 1.78 4.26 -19.55
C SER A 269 0.79 5.37 -19.15
N LEU A 270 0.06 5.18 -18.05
CA LEU A 270 -0.85 6.20 -17.54
C LEU A 270 -0.18 7.23 -16.64
N GLN A 271 1.06 7.03 -16.16
CA GLN A 271 1.71 8.00 -15.27
C GLN A 271 1.82 9.41 -15.87
N VAL A 272 2.02 9.51 -17.19
CA VAL A 272 2.19 10.81 -17.89
C VAL A 272 0.85 11.51 -18.12
N VAL A 273 -0.25 10.75 -18.14
CA VAL A 273 -1.60 11.25 -18.49
C VAL A 273 -2.58 11.15 -17.34
N TRP A 274 -2.16 10.63 -16.18
CA TRP A 274 -3.02 10.51 -15.00
C TRP A 274 -3.37 11.89 -14.48
N ASP A 275 -4.64 12.26 -14.60
CA ASP A 275 -5.15 13.54 -14.15
C ASP A 275 -5.97 13.37 -12.86
N TRP A 276 -5.45 13.92 -11.76
CA TRP A 276 -6.15 13.93 -10.48
C TRP A 276 -7.42 14.79 -10.51
N GLU A 277 -7.54 15.73 -11.45
CA GLU A 277 -8.74 16.55 -11.58
C GLU A 277 -9.95 15.74 -12.06
N GLU A 278 -9.77 14.63 -12.77
CA GLU A 278 -10.88 13.75 -13.16
C GLU A 278 -11.53 13.06 -11.94
N TRP A 279 -10.85 13.04 -10.79
CA TRP A 279 -11.26 12.30 -9.60
C TRP A 279 -11.54 13.22 -8.43
N VAL A 280 -12.59 12.89 -7.69
CA VAL A 280 -13.00 13.60 -6.48
C VAL A 280 -13.33 12.61 -5.38
N PHE A 281 -13.04 12.98 -4.14
CA PHE A 281 -13.50 12.23 -2.99
C PHE A 281 -14.89 12.71 -2.57
N SER A 282 -15.83 11.79 -2.43
CA SER A 282 -17.18 12.07 -1.95
C SER A 282 -17.30 11.68 -0.48
N PRO A 283 -17.36 12.65 0.47
CA PRO A 283 -17.52 12.34 1.88
C PRO A 283 -18.84 11.63 2.21
N ALA A 284 -19.87 11.87 1.40
CA ALA A 284 -21.21 11.31 1.59
C ALA A 284 -21.24 9.77 1.52
N ILE A 285 -20.49 9.19 0.58
CA ILE A 285 -20.34 7.73 0.41
C ILE A 285 -18.94 7.23 0.81
N GLY A 286 -18.05 8.15 1.14
CA GLY A 286 -16.67 7.92 1.51
C GLY A 286 -15.79 7.41 0.37
N GLN A 287 -16.19 7.51 -0.90
CA GLN A 287 -15.48 6.91 -2.03
C GLN A 287 -14.82 7.95 -2.94
N VAL A 288 -13.77 7.55 -3.65
CA VAL A 288 -13.26 8.30 -4.80
C VAL A 288 -14.08 7.94 -6.04
N VAL A 289 -14.62 8.95 -6.70
CA VAL A 289 -15.49 8.83 -7.86
C VAL A 289 -15.02 9.78 -8.96
N HIS A 290 -15.43 9.51 -10.20
CA HIS A 290 -15.19 10.43 -11.30
C HIS A 290 -15.99 11.73 -11.07
N ARG A 291 -15.39 12.88 -11.39
CA ARG A 291 -15.98 14.22 -11.21
C ARG A 291 -17.32 14.36 -11.93
N ASP A 292 -17.40 13.83 -13.15
CA ASP A 292 -18.58 13.96 -14.02
C ASP A 292 -19.56 12.79 -13.95
N ASP A 293 -19.15 11.61 -13.47
CA ASP A 293 -20.04 10.46 -13.24
C ASP A 293 -19.74 9.81 -11.88
N PRO A 294 -20.50 10.15 -10.83
CA PRO A 294 -20.29 9.60 -9.48
C PRO A 294 -20.44 8.07 -9.37
N ARG A 295 -20.91 7.37 -10.41
CA ARG A 295 -20.99 5.90 -10.45
C ARG A 295 -19.69 5.27 -10.94
N GLN A 296 -18.84 6.04 -11.60
CA GLN A 296 -17.55 5.58 -12.06
C GLN A 296 -16.55 5.69 -10.91
N LEU A 297 -16.00 4.54 -10.52
CA LEU A 297 -14.94 4.44 -9.52
C LEU A 297 -13.58 4.37 -10.22
N ILE A 298 -12.51 4.62 -9.47
CA ILE A 298 -11.16 4.30 -9.93
C ILE A 298 -11.11 2.79 -10.26
N PRO A 299 -10.75 2.40 -11.50
CA PRO A 299 -10.75 1.01 -11.96
C PRO A 299 -9.51 0.23 -11.49
N TYR A 300 -8.80 0.74 -10.49
CA TYR A 300 -7.53 0.22 -9.98
C TYR A 300 -7.56 -0.01 -8.48
N ASN A 301 -6.61 -0.79 -7.99
CA ASN A 301 -6.38 -0.98 -6.57
C ASN A 301 -5.83 0.31 -5.98
N TYR A 302 -6.29 0.68 -4.79
CA TYR A 302 -5.75 1.83 -4.10
C TYR A 302 -5.87 1.73 -2.59
N VAL A 303 -4.99 2.47 -1.92
CA VAL A 303 -4.98 2.66 -0.47
C VAL A 303 -5.14 4.15 -0.17
N ILE A 304 -5.91 4.47 0.86
CA ILE A 304 -5.97 5.82 1.44
C ILE A 304 -5.51 5.75 2.89
N PHE A 305 -4.55 6.58 3.26
CA PHE A 305 -4.12 6.75 4.65
C PHE A 305 -4.18 8.21 5.08
N GLY A 306 -4.61 8.43 6.31
CA GLY A 306 -4.69 9.73 6.93
C GLY A 306 -3.43 10.04 7.74
N VAL A 307 -2.99 11.30 7.68
CA VAL A 307 -1.95 11.86 8.56
C VAL A 307 -2.59 13.00 9.33
N SER A 308 -2.57 12.92 10.66
CA SER A 308 -3.06 13.98 11.54
C SER A 308 -2.09 14.25 12.67
N ARG A 309 -2.02 15.49 13.16
CA ARG A 309 -1.22 15.82 14.34
C ARG A 309 -1.65 14.96 15.54
N TYR A 310 -0.68 14.46 16.30
CA TYR A 310 -0.94 13.79 17.56
C TYR A 310 -0.93 14.82 18.69
N GLU A 311 -2.10 15.12 19.23
CA GLU A 311 -2.24 15.88 20.46
C GLU A 311 -2.18 14.88 21.61
N GLY A 312 -0.99 14.69 22.19
CA GLY A 312 -0.86 13.88 23.40
C GLY A 312 -1.72 14.49 24.50
N GLY A 313 -2.61 13.70 25.11
CA GLY A 313 -3.24 14.10 26.37
C GLY A 313 -2.13 14.43 27.36
N GLY A 314 -2.18 15.64 27.92
CA GLY A 314 -1.26 16.11 28.95
C GLY A 314 -1.34 15.30 30.24
#